data_AF-A0A8H7GWN7-F1
#
_entry.id   AF-A0A8H7GWN7-F1
#
_cell.length_a   1.000
_cell.length_b   1.000
_cell.length_c   1.000
_cell.angle_alpha   90.00
_cell.angle_beta   90.00
_cell.angle_gamma   90.00
#
_symmetry.space_group_name_H-M   'P 1'
#
loop_
_entity.id
_entity.type
_entity.pdbx_description
1 polymer ?
#
loop_
_entity_poly.entity_id
_entity_poly.type
_entity_poly.pdbx_seq_one_letter_code
_entity_poly.pdbx_strand_id
1 'polypeptide(L)'
;MLWEAKIELEFRLNDLVTARQLINKALKNFPSRPRIWILHLKNIPKMAHRKNAFLDALKQTNNSTEVLLAIGVFFWLDGKFLKAKAWFDRALNVHDGNGDAWGWMFNFQTRYGKEEDVNVLLQNFSKSFDDIRKGDVWCRVVKAPQNLDKTPAELLKLVSDELTLSDA
;
A
#
# COMPACT_ATOMS: atom_id res chain seq x y z
N MET A 1 -16.13 1.24 3.75
CA MET A 1 -17.29 2.17 3.61
C MET A 1 -18.09 1.83 2.35
N LEU A 2 -19.39 2.09 2.30
CA LEU A 2 -20.25 1.78 1.14
C LEU A 2 -19.71 2.38 -0.18
N TRP A 3 -19.11 3.57 -0.14
CA TRP A 3 -18.50 4.22 -1.30
C TRP A 3 -17.32 3.44 -1.89
N GLU A 4 -16.43 2.90 -1.07
CA GLU A 4 -15.27 2.12 -1.52
C GLU A 4 -15.74 0.85 -2.23
N ALA A 5 -16.63 0.09 -1.59
CA ALA A 5 -17.20 -1.12 -2.16
C ALA A 5 -17.92 -0.87 -3.50
N LYS A 6 -18.64 0.26 -3.60
CA LYS A 6 -19.30 0.66 -4.85
C LYS A 6 -18.29 1.00 -5.96
N ILE A 7 -17.24 1.74 -5.65
CA ILE A 7 -16.20 2.10 -6.63
C ILE A 7 -15.42 0.84 -7.08
N GLU A 8 -15.10 -0.06 -6.15
CA GLU A 8 -14.46 -1.34 -6.47
C GLU A 8 -15.33 -2.22 -7.38
N LEU A 9 -16.66 -2.21 -7.18
CA LEU A 9 -17.58 -2.90 -8.06
C LEU A 9 -17.50 -2.35 -9.49
N GLU A 10 -17.53 -1.02 -9.66
CA GLU A 10 -17.41 -0.41 -11.00
C GLU A 10 -16.06 -0.73 -11.67
N PHE A 11 -14.96 -0.80 -10.89
CA PHE A 11 -13.67 -1.25 -11.42
C PHE A 11 -13.71 -2.69 -11.91
N ARG A 12 -14.41 -3.60 -11.21
CA ARG A 12 -14.60 -4.99 -11.66
C ARG A 12 -15.46 -5.08 -12.91
N LEU A 13 -16.44 -4.19 -13.06
CA LEU A 13 -17.28 -4.06 -14.25
C LEU A 13 -16.57 -3.32 -15.40
N ASN A 14 -15.35 -2.85 -15.18
CA ASN A 14 -14.54 -2.08 -16.13
C ASN A 14 -15.20 -0.74 -16.57
N ASP A 15 -16.16 -0.22 -15.79
CA ASP A 15 -16.77 1.09 -16.03
C ASP A 15 -15.99 2.19 -15.30
N LEU A 16 -14.90 2.63 -15.93
CA LEU A 16 -14.02 3.67 -15.40
C LEU A 16 -14.67 5.06 -15.39
N VAL A 17 -15.72 5.29 -16.19
CA VAL A 17 -16.42 6.58 -16.26
C VAL A 17 -17.29 6.74 -15.03
N THR A 18 -18.12 5.75 -14.74
CA THR A 18 -18.97 5.73 -13.54
C THR A 18 -18.11 5.70 -12.27
N ALA A 19 -17.04 4.89 -12.25
CA ALA A 19 -16.09 4.87 -11.15
C ALA A 19 -15.54 6.28 -10.86
N ARG A 20 -15.12 7.03 -11.90
CA ARG A 20 -14.63 8.41 -11.75
C ARG A 20 -15.67 9.35 -11.15
N GLN A 21 -16.91 9.27 -11.60
CA GLN A 21 -17.99 10.10 -11.08
C GLN A 21 -18.26 9.80 -9.60
N LEU A 22 -18.28 8.52 -9.23
CA LEU A 22 -18.46 8.09 -7.85
C LEU A 22 -17.30 8.53 -6.95
N ILE A 23 -16.05 8.38 -7.41
CA ILE A 23 -14.85 8.86 -6.71
C ILE A 23 -14.96 10.37 -6.46
N ASN A 24 -15.29 11.16 -7.47
CA ASN A 24 -15.41 12.61 -7.32
C ASN A 24 -16.51 13.01 -6.32
N LYS A 25 -17.63 12.29 -6.29
CA LYS A 25 -18.69 12.48 -5.26
C LYS A 25 -18.18 12.10 -3.87
N ALA A 26 -17.48 10.97 -3.77
CA ALA A 26 -16.94 10.47 -2.51
C ALA A 26 -15.87 11.41 -1.93
N LEU A 27 -14.98 11.96 -2.76
CA LEU A 27 -13.96 12.93 -2.38
C LEU A 27 -14.54 14.26 -1.89
N LYS A 28 -15.65 14.73 -2.49
CA LYS A 28 -16.35 15.93 -2.00
C LYS A 28 -16.92 15.72 -0.59
N ASN A 29 -17.49 14.55 -0.33
CA ASN A 29 -18.12 14.24 0.95
C ASN A 29 -17.10 13.84 2.02
N PHE A 30 -15.99 13.20 1.62
CA PHE A 30 -14.98 12.66 2.54
C PHE A 30 -13.55 12.90 2.03
N PRO A 31 -13.08 14.17 2.02
CA PRO A 31 -11.77 14.53 1.46
C PRO A 31 -10.59 13.98 2.25
N SER A 32 -10.74 13.67 3.54
CA SER A 32 -9.65 13.19 4.40
C SER A 32 -9.41 11.69 4.34
N ARG A 33 -10.25 10.91 3.65
CA ARG A 33 -10.21 9.43 3.64
C ARG A 33 -9.13 8.91 2.68
N PRO A 34 -8.07 8.23 3.15
CA PRO A 34 -6.96 7.76 2.32
C PRO A 34 -7.37 6.76 1.23
N ARG A 35 -8.23 5.79 1.56
CA ARG A 35 -8.71 4.76 0.62
C ARG A 35 -9.37 5.32 -0.64
N ILE A 36 -10.17 6.37 -0.52
CA ILE A 36 -10.86 6.99 -1.67
C ILE A 36 -9.83 7.65 -2.61
N TRP A 37 -8.78 8.26 -2.04
CA TRP A 37 -7.68 8.81 -2.83
C TRP A 37 -6.88 7.72 -3.54
N ILE A 38 -6.63 6.57 -2.90
CA ILE A 38 -5.96 5.44 -3.54
C ILE A 38 -6.77 4.95 -4.76
N LEU A 39 -8.09 4.82 -4.62
CA LEU A 39 -8.99 4.48 -5.73
C LEU A 39 -8.99 5.55 -6.83
N HIS A 40 -8.93 6.84 -6.46
CA HIS A 40 -8.78 7.94 -7.41
C HIS A 40 -7.50 7.82 -8.23
N LEU A 41 -6.36 7.54 -7.57
CA LEU A 41 -5.07 7.37 -8.22
C LEU A 41 -5.05 6.16 -9.15
N LYS A 42 -5.68 5.04 -8.74
CA LYS A 42 -5.82 3.83 -9.55
C LYS A 42 -6.62 4.10 -10.84
N ASN A 43 -7.65 4.94 -10.77
CA ASN A 43 -8.49 5.30 -11.93
C ASN A 43 -7.74 6.13 -13.00
N ILE A 44 -6.64 6.80 -12.64
CA ILE A 44 -5.87 7.60 -13.61
C ILE A 44 -4.97 6.64 -14.39
N PRO A 45 -5.13 6.49 -15.71
CA PRO A 45 -4.41 5.46 -16.47
C PRO A 45 -2.93 5.80 -16.69
N LYS A 46 -2.59 7.08 -16.87
CA LYS A 46 -1.21 7.50 -17.16
C LYS A 46 -0.52 8.03 -15.91
N MET A 47 0.66 7.47 -15.61
CA MET A 47 1.52 7.92 -14.52
C MET A 47 1.91 9.40 -14.58
N ALA A 48 2.07 9.96 -15.79
CA ALA A 48 2.35 11.38 -15.97
C ALA A 48 1.27 12.28 -15.36
N HIS A 49 0.00 11.87 -15.43
CA HIS A 49 -1.13 12.63 -14.89
C HIS A 49 -1.37 12.35 -13.39
N ARG A 50 -0.76 11.30 -12.82
CA ARG A 50 -0.89 10.98 -11.40
C ARG A 50 -0.09 11.94 -10.50
N LYS A 51 0.94 12.62 -11.01
CA LYS A 51 1.82 13.50 -10.19
C LYS A 51 1.06 14.59 -9.44
N ASN A 52 0.16 15.30 -10.12
CA ASN A 52 -0.65 16.34 -9.48
C ASN A 52 -1.61 15.72 -8.45
N ALA A 53 -2.23 14.60 -8.83
CA ALA A 53 -3.13 13.86 -7.93
C ALA A 53 -2.42 13.30 -6.69
N PHE A 54 -1.12 12.95 -6.78
CA PHE A 54 -0.32 12.57 -5.60
C PHE A 54 -0.17 13.73 -4.63
N LEU A 55 0.13 14.94 -5.12
CA LEU A 55 0.27 16.12 -4.28
C LEU A 55 -1.07 16.46 -3.60
N ASP A 56 -2.17 16.37 -4.34
CA ASP A 56 -3.50 16.60 -3.78
C ASP A 56 -3.87 15.55 -2.73
N ALA A 57 -3.62 14.27 -3.01
CA ALA A 57 -3.86 13.18 -2.07
C ALA A 57 -3.05 13.36 -0.77
N LEU A 58 -1.76 13.70 -0.87
CA LEU A 58 -0.90 13.91 0.28
C LEU A 58 -1.34 15.10 1.14
N LYS A 59 -1.74 16.21 0.51
CA LYS A 59 -2.26 17.40 1.20
C LYS A 59 -3.55 17.08 1.94
N GLN A 60 -4.49 16.39 1.30
CA GLN A 60 -5.82 16.14 1.83
C GLN A 60 -5.84 15.05 2.91
N THR A 61 -4.93 14.07 2.81
CA THR A 61 -4.83 12.95 3.77
C THR A 61 -3.76 13.16 4.84
N ASN A 62 -3.15 14.35 4.89
CA ASN A 62 -2.08 14.73 5.81
C ASN A 62 -0.95 13.69 5.88
N ASN A 63 -0.43 13.28 4.72
CA ASN A 63 0.62 12.26 4.58
C ASN A 63 0.28 10.91 5.21
N SER A 64 -0.95 10.43 5.05
CA SER A 64 -1.33 9.09 5.51
C SER A 64 -0.41 8.00 4.93
N THR A 65 0.01 7.06 5.79
CA THR A 65 0.84 5.91 5.44
C THR A 65 0.27 5.08 4.29
N GLU A 66 -1.05 4.93 4.19
CA GLU A 66 -1.71 4.18 3.13
C GLU A 66 -1.49 4.84 1.75
N VAL A 67 -1.57 6.18 1.69
CA VAL A 67 -1.38 6.94 0.45
C VAL A 67 0.10 6.96 0.07
N LEU A 68 1.00 7.13 1.05
CA LEU A 68 2.45 7.03 0.83
C LEU A 68 2.83 5.66 0.25
N LEU A 69 2.28 4.59 0.82
CA LEU A 69 2.49 3.23 0.34
C LEU A 69 1.97 3.05 -1.09
N ALA A 70 0.73 3.48 -1.37
CA ALA A 70 0.15 3.38 -2.69
C ALA A 70 0.96 4.12 -3.77
N ILE A 71 1.49 5.31 -3.44
CA ILE A 71 2.40 6.05 -4.34
C ILE A 71 3.66 5.22 -4.62
N GLY A 72 4.25 4.62 -3.58
CA GLY A 72 5.40 3.72 -3.71
C GLY A 72 5.11 2.52 -4.62
N VAL A 73 3.97 1.86 -4.43
CA VAL A 73 3.51 0.73 -5.28
C VAL A 73 3.34 1.17 -6.73
N PHE A 74 2.76 2.35 -6.98
CA PHE A 74 2.68 2.85 -8.36
C PHE A 74 4.07 3.02 -8.97
N PHE A 75 5.04 3.60 -8.25
CA PHE A 75 6.41 3.70 -8.76
C PHE A 75 7.08 2.35 -8.97
N TRP A 76 6.76 1.35 -8.15
CA TRP A 76 7.21 -0.03 -8.32
C TRP A 76 6.70 -0.62 -9.65
N LEU A 77 5.39 -0.46 -9.93
CA LEU A 77 4.77 -0.92 -11.18
C LEU A 77 5.31 -0.19 -12.42
N ASP A 78 5.72 1.07 -12.28
CA ASP A 78 6.37 1.86 -13.34
C ASP A 78 7.86 1.54 -13.50
N GLY A 79 8.38 0.53 -12.78
CA GLY A 79 9.79 0.09 -12.82
C GLY A 79 10.78 1.03 -12.14
N LYS A 80 10.30 2.04 -11.41
CA LYS A 80 11.13 3.05 -10.73
C LYS A 80 11.42 2.64 -9.29
N PHE A 81 12.13 1.53 -9.13
CA PHE A 81 12.35 0.88 -7.83
C PHE A 81 13.03 1.76 -6.78
N LEU A 82 14.03 2.58 -7.16
CA LEU A 82 14.69 3.50 -6.21
C LEU A 82 13.73 4.55 -5.65
N LYS A 83 12.79 5.03 -6.47
CA LYS A 83 11.76 5.97 -6.00
C LYS A 83 10.73 5.26 -5.14
N ALA A 84 10.34 4.04 -5.52
CA ALA A 84 9.44 3.21 -4.73
C ALA A 84 9.99 3.00 -3.32
N LYS A 85 11.27 2.62 -3.18
CA LYS A 85 11.97 2.48 -1.90
C LYS A 85 11.84 3.74 -1.04
N ALA A 86 12.16 4.91 -1.59
CA ALA A 86 12.08 6.17 -0.84
C ALA A 86 10.66 6.47 -0.31
N TRP A 87 9.61 6.05 -1.02
CA TRP A 87 8.23 6.16 -0.56
C TRP A 87 7.87 5.11 0.50
N PHE A 88 8.38 3.89 0.39
CA PHE A 88 8.22 2.85 1.42
C PHE A 88 8.91 3.27 2.73
N ASP A 89 10.15 3.75 2.67
CA ASP A 89 10.88 4.30 3.82
C ASP A 89 10.09 5.45 4.45
N ARG A 90 9.55 6.36 3.64
CA ARG A 90 8.72 7.46 4.13
C ARG A 90 7.43 6.97 4.80
N ALA A 91 6.80 5.93 4.28
CA ALA A 91 5.60 5.33 4.87
C ALA A 91 5.91 4.75 6.26
N LEU A 92 6.99 3.97 6.38
CA LEU A 92 7.44 3.38 7.64
C LEU A 92 7.84 4.44 8.68
N ASN A 93 8.50 5.53 8.25
CA ASN A 93 8.88 6.62 9.14
C ASN A 93 7.69 7.42 9.71
N VAL A 94 6.58 7.50 8.96
CA VAL A 94 5.38 8.21 9.43
C VAL A 94 4.58 7.34 10.41
N HIS A 95 4.39 6.06 10.06
CA HIS A 95 3.71 5.10 10.93
C HIS A 95 4.11 3.69 10.49
N ASP A 96 4.87 3.01 11.35
CA ASP A 96 5.34 1.64 11.17
C ASP A 96 4.26 0.56 11.40
N GLY A 97 3.14 0.89 12.05
CA GLY A 97 2.04 -0.04 12.27
C GLY A 97 1.24 -0.50 11.03
N ASN A 98 1.75 -0.32 9.80
CA ASN A 98 1.18 -0.86 8.57
C ASN A 98 2.04 -2.00 8.01
N GLY A 99 1.56 -3.25 8.11
CA GLY A 99 2.31 -4.44 7.73
C GLY A 99 2.53 -4.59 6.24
N ASP A 100 1.65 -4.01 5.41
CA ASP A 100 1.85 -4.01 3.96
C ASP A 100 3.08 -3.19 3.57
N ALA A 101 3.38 -2.11 4.31
CA ALA A 101 4.57 -1.28 4.06
C ALA A 101 5.87 -2.06 4.34
N TRP A 102 5.88 -2.86 5.40
CA TRP A 102 7.00 -3.77 5.69
C TRP A 102 7.15 -4.83 4.61
N GLY A 103 6.03 -5.43 4.14
CA GLY A 103 6.07 -6.43 3.07
C GLY A 103 6.66 -5.89 1.76
N TRP A 104 6.29 -4.68 1.37
CA TRP A 104 6.86 -4.00 0.21
C TRP A 104 8.35 -3.68 0.37
N MET A 105 8.77 -3.23 1.55
CA MET A 105 10.17 -2.95 1.83
C MET A 105 11.00 -4.23 1.83
N PHE A 106 10.47 -5.33 2.38
CA PHE A 106 11.09 -6.64 2.35
C PHE A 106 11.30 -7.12 0.92
N ASN A 107 10.27 -7.02 0.06
CA ASN A 107 10.38 -7.37 -1.35
C ASN A 107 11.46 -6.54 -2.08
N PHE A 108 11.52 -5.22 -1.85
CA PHE A 108 12.58 -4.39 -2.40
C PHE A 108 13.97 -4.89 -1.96
N GLN A 109 14.12 -5.15 -0.66
CA GLN A 109 15.40 -5.52 -0.06
C GLN A 109 15.86 -6.91 -0.50
N THR A 110 14.95 -7.88 -0.66
CA THR A 110 15.27 -9.21 -1.20
C THR A 110 15.69 -9.16 -2.68
N ARG A 111 15.13 -8.24 -3.46
CA ARG A 111 15.38 -8.17 -4.92
C ARG A 111 16.57 -7.29 -5.32
N TYR A 112 16.81 -6.21 -4.59
CA TYR A 112 17.81 -5.18 -4.94
C TYR A 112 18.80 -4.88 -3.82
N GLY A 113 18.56 -5.39 -2.62
CA GLY A 113 19.36 -5.10 -1.43
C GLY A 113 20.38 -6.19 -1.11
N LYS A 114 21.15 -5.97 -0.04
CA LYS A 114 22.07 -6.96 0.53
C LYS A 114 21.38 -7.77 1.63
N GLU A 115 21.88 -8.98 1.89
CA GLU A 115 21.39 -9.83 2.99
C GLU A 115 21.49 -9.12 4.35
N GLU A 116 22.52 -8.31 4.56
CA GLU A 116 22.70 -7.49 5.77
C GLU A 116 21.52 -6.55 6.01
N ASP A 117 21.06 -5.80 4.99
CA ASP A 117 19.93 -4.90 5.19
C ASP A 117 18.57 -5.63 5.24
N VAL A 118 18.46 -6.88 4.73
CA VAL A 118 17.29 -7.75 5.03
C VAL A 118 17.25 -8.07 6.53
N ASN A 119 18.39 -8.45 7.11
CA ASN A 119 18.47 -8.79 8.53
C ASN A 119 18.15 -7.58 9.42
N VAL A 120 18.66 -6.40 9.08
CA VAL A 120 18.32 -5.15 9.78
C VAL A 120 16.83 -4.84 9.69
N LEU A 121 16.22 -5.03 8.51
CA LEU A 121 14.78 -4.84 8.32
C LEU A 121 13.97 -5.80 9.21
N LEU A 122 14.35 -7.09 9.25
CA LEU A 122 13.68 -8.09 10.08
C LEU A 122 13.80 -7.78 11.59
N GLN A 123 14.95 -7.28 12.04
CA GLN A 123 15.12 -6.85 13.42
C GLN A 123 14.21 -5.66 13.77
N ASN A 124 14.14 -4.66 12.89
CA ASN A 124 13.26 -3.49 13.11
C ASN A 124 11.77 -3.88 13.04
N PHE A 125 11.43 -4.77 12.12
CA PHE A 125 10.10 -5.33 12.00
C PHE A 125 9.68 -6.09 13.26
N SER A 126 10.57 -6.93 13.80
CA SER A 126 10.28 -7.72 15.00
C SER A 126 10.01 -6.84 16.23
N LYS A 127 10.68 -5.69 16.32
CA LYS A 127 10.40 -4.68 17.37
C LYS A 127 9.05 -4.00 17.21
N SER A 128 8.63 -3.77 15.96
CA SER A 128 7.40 -3.06 15.63
C SER A 128 6.19 -4.00 15.54
N PHE A 129 6.43 -5.31 15.48
CA PHE A 129 5.46 -6.36 15.16
C PHE A 129 4.17 -6.28 15.99
N ASP A 130 4.30 -6.06 17.30
CA ASP A 130 3.16 -6.00 18.23
C ASP A 130 2.25 -4.78 18.00
N ASP A 131 2.76 -3.74 17.33
CA ASP A 131 2.03 -2.52 17.01
C ASP A 131 1.43 -2.51 15.59
N ILE A 132 1.75 -3.52 14.77
CA ILE A 132 1.24 -3.63 13.40
C ILE A 132 -0.20 -4.11 13.39
N ARG A 133 -1.13 -3.15 13.25
CA ARG A 133 -2.58 -3.40 13.22
C ARG A 133 -3.24 -3.09 11.87
N LYS A 134 -2.50 -2.50 10.93
CA LYS A 134 -3.01 -2.05 9.62
C LYS A 134 -2.32 -2.81 8.48
N GLY A 135 -2.95 -2.79 7.31
CA GLY A 135 -2.51 -3.48 6.09
C GLY A 135 -3.56 -4.51 5.68
N ASP A 136 -4.04 -4.41 4.45
CA ASP A 136 -5.13 -5.26 3.95
C ASP A 136 -4.62 -6.68 3.71
N VAL A 137 -3.42 -6.83 3.17
CA VAL A 137 -2.77 -8.14 2.95
C VAL A 137 -2.22 -8.66 4.27
N TRP A 138 -1.56 -7.81 5.05
CA TRP A 138 -1.08 -8.14 6.40
C TRP A 138 -2.19 -8.73 7.27
N CYS A 139 -3.31 -8.02 7.39
CA CYS A 139 -4.44 -8.49 8.20
C CYS A 139 -5.02 -9.81 7.70
N ARG A 140 -5.02 -10.04 6.38
CA ARG A 140 -5.51 -11.29 5.79
C ARG A 140 -4.58 -12.46 6.10
N VAL A 141 -3.27 -12.27 5.92
CA VAL A 141 -2.26 -13.31 6.15
C VAL A 141 -2.17 -13.66 7.64
N VAL A 142 -2.08 -12.66 8.52
CA VAL A 142 -1.92 -12.90 9.97
C VAL A 142 -3.16 -13.55 10.59
N LYS A 143 -4.35 -13.21 10.11
CA LYS A 143 -5.60 -13.78 10.63
C LYS A 143 -5.95 -15.14 10.04
N ALA A 144 -5.18 -15.63 9.05
CA ALA A 144 -5.41 -16.94 8.49
C ALA A 144 -5.09 -18.02 9.54
N PRO A 145 -5.99 -19.01 9.79
CA PRO A 145 -5.77 -20.03 10.82
C PRO A 145 -4.47 -20.83 10.65
N GLN A 146 -4.01 -20.99 9.40
CA GLN A 146 -2.78 -21.71 9.04
C GLN A 146 -1.49 -20.97 9.40
N ASN A 147 -1.60 -19.69 9.74
CA ASN A 147 -0.46 -18.80 9.98
C ASN A 147 -0.30 -18.42 11.47
N LEU A 148 -1.13 -18.99 12.36
CA LEU A 148 -1.10 -18.69 13.80
C LEU A 148 0.21 -19.07 14.48
N ASP A 149 0.84 -20.15 14.04
CA ASP A 149 2.09 -20.68 14.63
C ASP A 149 3.36 -20.15 13.93
N LYS A 150 3.22 -19.24 12.96
CA LYS A 150 4.35 -18.76 12.15
C LYS A 150 5.11 -17.64 12.82
N THR A 151 6.41 -17.60 12.55
CA THR A 151 7.28 -16.53 13.05
C THR A 151 7.01 -15.20 12.32
N PRO A 152 7.32 -14.05 12.93
CA PRO A 152 7.18 -12.74 12.28
C PRO A 152 7.87 -12.67 10.91
N ALA A 153 9.06 -13.27 10.77
CA ALA A 153 9.81 -13.29 9.51
C ALA A 153 9.09 -14.10 8.42
N GLU A 154 8.49 -15.24 8.77
CA GLU A 154 7.71 -16.06 7.83
C GLU A 154 6.42 -15.36 7.41
N LEU A 155 5.74 -14.70 8.35
CA LEU A 155 4.55 -13.89 8.06
C LEU A 155 4.89 -12.77 7.08
N LEU A 156 6.01 -12.07 7.30
CA LEU A 156 6.45 -10.99 6.42
C LEU A 156 6.75 -11.50 5.00
N LYS A 157 7.39 -12.67 4.88
CA LYS A 157 7.65 -13.31 3.59
C LYS A 157 6.35 -13.68 2.86
N LEU A 158 5.38 -14.26 3.55
CA LEU A 158 4.07 -14.57 2.96
C LEU A 158 3.35 -13.30 2.47
N VAL A 159 3.42 -12.23 3.26
CA VAL A 159 2.81 -10.95 2.89
C VAL A 159 3.52 -10.36 1.67
N SER A 160 4.85 -10.40 1.60
CA SER A 160 5.56 -9.94 0.41
C SER A 160 5.20 -10.73 -0.84
N ASP A 161 5.06 -12.06 -0.71
CA ASP A 161 4.69 -12.92 -1.83
C ASP A 161 3.27 -12.59 -2.32
N GLU A 162 2.29 -12.48 -1.42
CA GLU A 162 0.91 -12.14 -1.77
C GLU A 162 0.78 -10.72 -2.37
N LEU A 163 1.56 -9.75 -1.88
CA LEU A 163 1.59 -8.40 -2.43
C LEU A 163 2.06 -8.39 -3.89
N THR A 164 3.08 -9.18 -4.23
CA THR A 164 3.55 -9.28 -5.63
C THR A 164 2.59 -10.02 -6.55
N LEU A 165 1.84 -10.99 -6.02
CA LEU A 165 0.85 -11.75 -6.78
C LEU A 165 -0.42 -10.94 -7.04
N SER A 166 -0.84 -10.08 -6.10
CA SER A 166 -2.01 -9.22 -6.27
C SER A 166 -1.82 -8.10 -7.31
N ASP A 167 -0.57 -7.83 -7.68
CA ASP A 167 -0.16 -6.74 -8.56
C ASP A 167 0.31 -7.22 -9.96
N ALA A 168 0.31 -8.54 -10.18
CA ALA A 168 0.56 -9.21 -11.46
C ALA A 168 -0.74 -9.48 -12.23
#